data_AF-A0A958RGX4-F1
#
_entry.id   AF-A0A958RGX4-F1
#
_cell.length_a   1.000
_cell.length_b   1.000
_cell.length_c   1.000
_cell.angle_alpha   90.00
_cell.angle_beta   90.00
_cell.angle_gamma   90.00
#
_symmetry.space_group_name_H-M   'P 1'
#
loop_
_entity.id
_entity.type
_entity.pdbx_description
1 polymer ?
#
loop_
_entity_poly.entity_id
_entity_poly.type
_entity_poly.pdbx_seq_one_letter_code
_entity_poly.pdbx_strand_id
1 'polypeptide(L)'
;MKKLSFLFSLFVLLTAFTCENEPLEGDFETQNEQSCDLAAQNTQAAALAFLEVTEETYTQLCITYRNALQAQITFCGDPEGILQTQIDSLGNCGDTGPDPCETAMTAAAAAETAYNEDTSNTDLCNAYKVALQNQISACGDQSGTIQALIDNLGTCNPTMTSGTLSVTAGTLNIQFITNSAVLNSGTVFVTGSNTEQGANYFIEFEVPEGATGVDVMQNFKLTLNGGEFFPNTDGFDDFTNTITVNSGGAIQGTFGGIVTRLDGADLNLAQGIVDLEY
;
A
#
# COMPACT_ATOMS: atom_id res chain seq x y z
N MET A 1 18.38 -8.14 60.23
CA MET A 1 18.49 -6.75 60.73
C MET A 1 19.31 -5.94 59.73
N LYS A 2 18.84 -4.70 59.44
CA LYS A 2 19.35 -3.67 58.51
C LYS A 2 19.06 -3.98 57.01
N LYS A 3 18.30 -3.19 56.25
CA LYS A 3 17.82 -1.81 56.40
C LYS A 3 16.38 -1.69 55.89
N LEU A 4 15.47 -1.39 56.81
CA LEU A 4 14.16 -0.80 56.53
C LEU A 4 14.35 0.73 56.48
N SER A 5 13.51 1.42 55.71
CA SER A 5 13.38 2.89 55.61
C SER A 5 14.16 3.51 54.45
N PHE A 6 13.44 3.83 53.35
CA PHE A 6 13.06 5.21 52.99
C PHE A 6 12.43 5.21 51.59
N LEU A 7 11.10 5.10 51.46
CA LEU A 7 10.36 5.47 50.23
C LEU A 7 8.85 5.56 50.47
N PHE A 8 8.46 6.13 51.62
CA PHE A 8 7.06 6.45 51.94
C PHE A 8 6.76 7.94 51.72
N SER A 9 7.27 8.52 50.63
CA SER A 9 7.07 9.95 50.34
C SER A 9 6.99 10.21 48.83
N LEU A 10 5.93 9.71 48.20
CA LEU A 10 5.29 10.35 47.04
C LEU A 10 3.87 9.80 46.82
N PHE A 11 3.11 9.60 47.90
CA PHE A 11 1.75 9.03 47.84
C PHE A 11 0.63 10.06 48.10
N VAL A 12 0.90 11.36 47.92
CA VAL A 12 -0.09 12.41 48.25
C VAL A 12 -0.07 13.55 47.24
N LEU A 13 -0.28 13.28 45.94
CA LEU A 13 -0.53 14.37 44.97
C LEU A 13 -1.39 13.99 43.75
N LEU A 14 -2.09 12.85 43.74
CA LEU A 14 -2.98 12.46 42.63
C LEU A 14 -4.49 12.54 42.93
N THR A 15 -4.89 13.11 44.07
CA THR A 15 -6.31 13.38 44.35
C THR A 15 -6.69 14.81 43.96
N ALA A 16 -6.64 15.13 42.67
CA ALA A 16 -7.25 16.35 42.11
C ALA A 16 -7.42 16.28 40.58
N PHE A 17 -7.97 15.18 40.06
CA PHE A 17 -8.78 15.25 38.85
C PHE A 17 -10.21 15.00 39.28
N THR A 18 -11.02 16.06 39.27
CA THR A 18 -12.46 15.98 39.43
C THR A 18 -13.01 15.27 38.19
N CYS A 19 -13.27 13.97 38.30
CA CYS A 19 -14.19 13.32 37.38
C CYS A 19 -15.57 13.93 37.64
N GLU A 20 -16.04 14.79 36.73
CA GLU A 20 -17.46 15.08 36.58
C GLU A 20 -18.14 13.73 36.34
N ASN A 21 -18.77 13.21 37.38
CA ASN A 21 -19.51 11.95 37.32
C ASN A 21 -20.87 12.25 36.67
N GLU A 22 -20.86 12.42 35.35
CA GLU A 22 -22.10 12.48 34.56
C GLU A 22 -22.62 11.04 34.40
N PRO A 23 -23.89 10.77 34.77
CA PRO A 23 -24.43 9.42 34.70
C PRO A 23 -24.69 9.08 33.23
N LEU A 24 -23.91 8.15 32.69
CA LEU A 24 -24.15 7.59 31.36
C LEU A 24 -25.40 6.70 31.38
N GLU A 25 -26.52 7.27 30.91
CA GLU A 25 -27.71 6.54 30.49
C GLU A 25 -27.47 5.90 29.12
N GLY A 26 -27.55 4.57 29.07
CA GLY A 26 -28.06 3.79 27.95
C GLY A 26 -27.25 3.75 26.65
N ASP A 27 -26.45 2.70 26.45
CA ASP A 27 -26.80 1.56 25.57
C ASP A 27 -25.73 0.47 25.76
N PHE A 28 -26.16 -0.75 26.09
CA PHE A 28 -25.25 -1.89 26.27
C PHE A 28 -25.11 -2.63 24.94
N GLU A 29 -24.25 -2.13 24.07
CA GLU A 29 -23.78 -2.90 22.92
C GLU A 29 -22.51 -3.66 23.32
N THR A 30 -22.65 -4.97 23.52
CA THR A 30 -21.53 -5.89 23.74
C THR A 30 -20.75 -6.08 22.45
N GLN A 31 -19.67 -5.33 22.26
CA GLN A 31 -18.56 -5.70 21.38
C GLN A 31 -17.24 -5.46 22.12
N ASN A 32 -16.28 -6.37 21.97
CA ASN A 32 -14.95 -6.31 22.57
C ASN A 32 -14.11 -5.15 21.97
N GLU A 33 -14.51 -3.92 22.23
CA GLU A 33 -13.65 -2.77 21.98
C GLU A 33 -12.72 -2.61 23.18
N GLN A 34 -11.43 -2.85 22.98
CA GLN A 34 -10.43 -2.39 23.93
C GLN A 34 -10.47 -0.86 23.96
N SER A 35 -11.08 -0.29 24.99
CA SER A 35 -11.07 1.15 25.25
C SER A 35 -9.76 1.56 25.92
N CYS A 36 -9.46 2.86 25.92
CA CYS A 36 -8.34 3.38 26.71
C CYS A 36 -8.42 2.95 28.19
N ASP A 37 -9.63 2.95 28.78
CA ASP A 37 -9.84 2.48 30.16
C ASP A 37 -9.47 1.00 30.34
N LEU A 38 -9.82 0.15 29.38
CA LEU A 38 -9.48 -1.27 29.43
C LEU A 38 -7.97 -1.49 29.20
N ALA A 39 -7.34 -0.73 28.30
CA ALA A 39 -5.90 -0.78 28.06
C ALA A 39 -5.10 -0.33 29.29
N ALA A 40 -5.56 0.71 29.99
CA ALA A 40 -4.98 1.15 31.26
C ALA A 40 -5.16 0.10 32.37
N GLN A 41 -6.32 -0.56 32.45
CA GLN A 41 -6.56 -1.65 33.40
C GLN A 41 -5.67 -2.86 33.11
N ASN A 42 -5.51 -3.24 31.85
CA ASN A 42 -4.63 -4.34 31.44
C ASN A 42 -3.17 -4.02 31.75
N THR A 43 -2.74 -2.78 31.54
CA THR A 43 -1.39 -2.32 31.92
C THR A 43 -1.18 -2.37 33.42
N GLN A 44 -2.15 -1.92 34.20
CA GLN A 44 -2.10 -2.04 35.66
C GLN A 44 -2.03 -3.50 36.11
N ALA A 45 -2.85 -4.39 35.55
CA ALA A 45 -2.83 -5.81 35.87
C ALA A 45 -1.49 -6.47 35.51
N ALA A 46 -0.93 -6.15 34.34
CA ALA A 46 0.37 -6.66 33.91
C ALA A 46 1.51 -6.10 34.76
N ALA A 47 1.45 -4.83 35.17
CA ALA A 47 2.41 -4.23 36.09
C ALA A 47 2.40 -4.93 37.45
N LEU A 48 1.20 -5.21 38.01
CA LEU A 48 1.05 -5.95 39.26
C LEU A 48 1.62 -7.37 39.15
N ALA A 49 1.32 -8.08 38.07
CA ALA A 49 1.89 -9.40 37.82
C ALA A 49 3.42 -9.34 37.71
N PHE A 50 3.96 -8.30 37.07
CA PHE A 50 5.41 -8.09 36.94
C PHE A 50 6.09 -7.77 38.29
N LEU A 51 5.39 -7.24 39.29
CA LEU A 51 5.94 -7.07 40.64
C LEU A 51 6.14 -8.40 41.38
N GLU A 52 5.43 -9.46 40.98
CA GLU A 52 5.53 -10.81 41.56
C GLU A 52 6.50 -11.71 40.78
N VAL A 53 7.31 -11.10 39.90
CA VAL A 53 8.23 -11.81 39.01
C VAL A 53 9.28 -12.61 39.77
N THR A 54 9.55 -13.82 39.27
CA THR A 54 10.68 -14.66 39.66
C THR A 54 11.66 -14.78 38.50
N GLU A 55 12.87 -15.30 38.73
CA GLU A 55 13.82 -15.53 37.62
C GLU A 55 13.22 -16.44 36.53
N GLU A 56 12.36 -17.40 36.90
CA GLU A 56 11.73 -18.33 35.97
C GLU A 56 10.60 -17.69 35.15
N THR A 57 9.95 -16.63 35.67
CA THR A 57 8.81 -15.97 35.01
C THR A 57 9.17 -14.60 34.41
N TYR A 58 10.42 -14.16 34.54
CA TYR A 58 10.87 -12.83 34.14
C TYR A 58 10.55 -12.47 32.71
N THR A 59 11.02 -13.26 31.75
CA THR A 59 10.83 -12.96 30.32
C THR A 59 9.34 -12.89 29.96
N GLN A 60 8.55 -13.84 30.45
CA GLN A 60 7.12 -13.88 30.18
C GLN A 60 6.38 -12.65 30.74
N LEU A 61 6.59 -12.31 32.02
CA LEU A 61 5.89 -11.22 32.66
C LEU A 61 6.39 -9.85 32.17
N CYS A 62 7.68 -9.73 31.84
CA CYS A 62 8.23 -8.54 31.22
C CYS A 62 7.60 -8.28 29.84
N ILE A 63 7.52 -9.30 28.97
CA ILE A 63 6.88 -9.19 27.66
C ILE A 63 5.40 -8.83 27.82
N THR A 64 4.69 -9.49 28.74
CA THR A 64 3.27 -9.18 29.02
C THR A 64 3.09 -7.73 29.45
N TYR A 65 3.94 -7.21 30.34
CA TYR A 65 3.86 -5.83 30.79
C TYR A 65 4.20 -4.82 29.69
N ARG A 66 5.26 -5.08 28.94
CA ARG A 66 5.68 -4.26 27.79
C ARG A 66 4.59 -4.18 26.72
N ASN A 67 3.97 -5.30 26.37
CA ASN A 67 2.88 -5.34 25.38
C ASN A 67 1.64 -4.59 25.89
N ALA A 68 1.35 -4.65 27.20
CA ALA A 68 0.25 -3.88 27.79
C ALA A 68 0.52 -2.37 27.70
N LEU A 69 1.74 -1.92 28.00
CA LEU A 69 2.15 -0.51 27.81
C LEU A 69 1.99 -0.07 26.36
N GLN A 70 2.41 -0.90 25.39
CA GLN A 70 2.25 -0.59 23.98
C GLN A 70 0.78 -0.48 23.58
N ALA A 71 -0.06 -1.40 24.06
CA ALA A 71 -1.50 -1.30 23.86
C ALA A 71 -2.06 -0.01 24.47
N GLN A 72 -1.63 0.38 25.68
CA GLN A 72 -2.05 1.64 26.28
C GLN A 72 -1.62 2.86 25.44
N ILE A 73 -0.42 2.88 24.86
CA ILE A 73 -0.02 3.93 23.91
C ILE A 73 -0.96 3.96 22.71
N THR A 74 -1.28 2.79 22.14
CA THR A 74 -2.17 2.69 20.99
C THR A 74 -3.58 3.22 21.27
N PHE A 75 -4.15 2.91 22.44
CA PHE A 75 -5.55 3.28 22.76
C PHE A 75 -5.72 4.63 23.47
N CYS A 76 -4.70 5.08 24.21
CA CYS A 76 -4.76 6.30 25.01
C CYS A 76 -3.88 7.43 24.46
N GLY A 77 -2.95 7.13 23.56
CA GLY A 77 -1.89 8.04 23.13
C GLY A 77 -0.79 8.22 24.19
N ASP A 78 0.38 8.69 23.75
CA ASP A 78 1.51 9.03 24.62
C ASP A 78 2.23 10.31 24.12
N PRO A 79 1.56 11.48 24.14
CA PRO A 79 2.11 12.71 23.59
C PRO A 79 3.37 13.19 24.32
N GLU A 80 3.55 12.82 25.58
CA GLU A 80 4.72 13.17 26.40
C GLU A 80 5.81 12.06 26.38
N GLY A 81 5.58 10.94 25.68
CA GLY A 81 6.53 9.84 25.53
C GLY A 81 6.84 9.07 26.83
N ILE A 82 5.99 9.19 27.86
CA ILE A 82 6.22 8.62 29.19
C ILE A 82 6.11 7.09 29.15
N LEU A 83 5.10 6.57 28.47
CA LEU A 83 4.88 5.13 28.34
C LEU A 83 5.93 4.51 27.43
N GLN A 84 6.31 5.20 26.35
CA GLN A 84 7.40 4.78 25.48
C GLN A 84 8.72 4.70 26.25
N THR A 85 9.02 5.69 27.09
CA THR A 85 10.22 5.68 27.95
C THR A 85 10.21 4.49 28.93
N GLN A 86 9.04 4.08 29.42
CA GLN A 86 8.90 2.89 30.26
C GLN A 86 9.17 1.60 29.48
N ILE A 87 8.67 1.50 28.25
CA ILE A 87 8.99 0.39 27.33
C ILE A 87 10.50 0.32 27.08
N ASP A 88 11.12 1.45 26.75
CA ASP A 88 12.56 1.52 26.50
C ASP A 88 13.38 1.09 27.73
N SER A 89 12.90 1.44 28.93
CA SER A 89 13.52 1.06 30.21
C SER A 89 13.41 -0.43 30.53
N LEU A 90 12.37 -1.12 30.02
CA LEU A 90 12.21 -2.58 30.14
C LEU A 90 13.15 -3.33 29.19
N GLY A 91 13.59 -2.68 28.10
CA GLY A 91 14.46 -3.27 27.08
C GLY A 91 13.81 -4.47 26.38
N ASN A 92 14.62 -5.46 26.01
CA ASN A 92 14.18 -6.66 25.30
C ASN A 92 13.69 -7.79 26.24
N CYS A 93 13.46 -7.51 27.52
CA CYS A 93 12.99 -8.51 28.49
C CYS A 93 13.87 -9.77 28.61
N GLY A 94 15.14 -9.69 28.22
CA GLY A 94 16.06 -10.83 28.20
C GLY A 94 15.75 -11.87 27.12
N ASP A 95 14.85 -11.55 26.18
CA ASP A 95 14.63 -12.38 25.00
C ASP A 95 15.85 -12.28 24.07
N THR A 96 16.44 -13.42 23.73
CA THR A 96 17.54 -13.47 22.77
C THR A 96 17.03 -13.51 21.32
N GLY A 97 15.71 -13.56 21.12
CA GLY A 97 15.06 -13.36 19.83
C GLY A 97 14.82 -11.88 19.52
N PRO A 98 14.88 -11.47 18.24
CA PRO A 98 14.42 -10.15 17.83
C PRO A 98 12.91 -10.04 18.08
N ASP A 99 12.47 -8.88 18.56
CA ASP A 99 11.05 -8.62 18.82
C ASP A 99 10.24 -8.84 17.53
N PRO A 100 9.22 -9.72 17.53
CA PRO A 100 8.42 -9.99 16.33
C PRO A 100 7.75 -8.74 15.77
N CYS A 101 7.35 -7.79 16.63
CA CYS A 101 6.75 -6.53 16.19
C CYS A 101 7.80 -5.60 15.57
N GLU A 102 8.96 -5.42 16.21
CA GLU A 102 10.07 -4.62 15.66
C GLU A 102 10.57 -5.20 14.32
N THR A 103 10.63 -6.52 14.23
CA THR A 103 10.99 -7.24 13.00
C THR A 103 9.96 -6.98 11.90
N ALA A 104 8.67 -7.04 12.22
CA ALA A 104 7.60 -6.77 11.27
C ALA A 104 7.58 -5.30 10.81
N MET A 105 7.81 -4.35 11.73
CA MET A 105 7.94 -2.92 11.40
C MET A 105 9.13 -2.67 10.46
N THR A 106 10.28 -3.27 10.75
CA THR A 106 11.47 -3.16 9.89
C THR A 106 11.21 -3.74 8.51
N ALA A 107 10.53 -4.89 8.44
CA ALA A 107 10.16 -5.52 7.17
C ALA A 107 9.15 -4.68 6.37
N ALA A 108 8.17 -4.06 7.03
CA ALA A 108 7.22 -3.16 6.40
C ALA A 108 7.91 -1.91 5.84
N ALA A 109 8.80 -1.27 6.61
CA ALA A 109 9.57 -0.11 6.14
C ALA A 109 10.50 -0.44 4.96
N ALA A 110 11.13 -1.62 4.96
CA ALA A 110 11.94 -2.09 3.84
C ALA A 110 11.10 -2.35 2.58
N ALA A 111 9.94 -2.98 2.73
CA ALA A 111 9.02 -3.24 1.62
C ALA A 111 8.39 -1.95 1.08
N GLU A 112 8.08 -0.98 1.93
CA GLU A 112 7.64 0.36 1.53
C GLU A 112 8.71 1.06 0.69
N THR A 113 9.96 1.03 1.15
CA THR A 113 11.09 1.63 0.42
C THR A 113 11.20 1.01 -0.97
N ALA A 114 11.15 -0.32 -1.07
CA ALA A 114 11.21 -1.02 -2.36
C ALA A 114 10.00 -0.66 -3.26
N TYR A 115 8.78 -0.63 -2.73
CA TYR A 115 7.61 -0.22 -3.49
C TYR A 115 7.72 1.22 -4.01
N ASN A 116 8.28 2.13 -3.21
CA ASN A 116 8.48 3.52 -3.62
C ASN A 116 9.57 3.70 -4.70
N GLU A 117 10.44 2.71 -4.93
CA GLU A 117 11.40 2.72 -6.04
C GLU A 117 10.71 2.45 -7.40
N ASP A 118 9.63 1.66 -7.40
CA ASP A 118 8.81 1.38 -8.58
C ASP A 118 7.37 1.08 -8.17
N THR A 119 6.55 2.14 -8.10
CA THR A 119 5.15 2.04 -7.66
C THR A 119 4.25 1.34 -8.69
N SER A 120 4.75 1.08 -9.90
CA SER A 120 4.03 0.33 -10.95
C SER A 120 4.23 -1.18 -10.83
N ASN A 121 5.21 -1.62 -10.03
CA ASN A 121 5.54 -3.01 -9.86
C ASN A 121 4.54 -3.71 -8.92
N THR A 122 3.73 -4.59 -9.50
CA THR A 122 2.71 -5.35 -8.76
C THR A 122 3.30 -6.26 -7.69
N ASP A 123 4.50 -6.81 -7.91
CA ASP A 123 5.15 -7.69 -6.94
C ASP A 123 5.64 -6.91 -5.72
N LEU A 124 6.18 -5.71 -5.92
CA LEU A 124 6.60 -4.83 -4.82
C LEU A 124 5.41 -4.30 -4.03
N CYS A 125 4.32 -3.92 -4.72
CA CYS A 125 3.07 -3.53 -4.06
C CYS A 125 2.52 -4.68 -3.19
N ASN A 126 2.44 -5.89 -3.74
CA ASN A 126 1.96 -7.06 -3.02
C ASN A 126 2.89 -7.44 -1.85
N ALA A 127 4.21 -7.34 -2.02
CA ALA A 127 5.18 -7.56 -0.96
C ALA A 127 4.98 -6.56 0.19
N TYR A 128 4.72 -5.29 -0.12
CA TYR A 128 4.42 -4.28 0.88
C TYR A 128 3.12 -4.57 1.63
N LYS A 129 2.04 -4.93 0.93
CA LYS A 129 0.78 -5.35 1.59
C LYS A 129 0.97 -6.54 2.53
N VAL A 130 1.73 -7.55 2.12
CA VAL A 130 2.04 -8.72 2.97
C VAL A 130 2.83 -8.29 4.21
N ALA A 131 3.81 -7.40 4.06
CA ALA A 131 4.58 -6.89 5.19
C ALA A 131 3.70 -6.12 6.18
N LEU A 132 2.76 -5.30 5.70
CA LEU A 132 1.78 -4.60 6.54
C LEU A 132 0.84 -5.59 7.25
N GLN A 133 0.36 -6.65 6.58
CA GLN A 133 -0.47 -7.68 7.23
C GLN A 133 0.29 -8.46 8.32
N ASN A 134 1.59 -8.72 8.10
CA ASN A 134 2.46 -9.30 9.10
C ASN A 134 2.66 -8.34 10.29
N GLN A 135 2.77 -7.03 10.03
CA GLN A 135 2.81 -6.01 11.07
C GLN A 135 1.51 -5.97 11.88
N ILE A 136 0.34 -6.02 11.23
CA ILE A 136 -0.96 -6.15 11.94
C ILE A 136 -0.97 -7.41 12.80
N SER A 137 -0.49 -8.53 12.27
CA SER A 137 -0.49 -9.81 12.99
C SER A 137 0.44 -9.82 14.21
N ALA A 138 1.57 -9.11 14.13
CA ALA A 138 2.57 -9.07 15.19
C ALA A 138 2.35 -7.93 16.21
N CYS A 139 1.86 -6.77 15.77
CA CYS A 139 1.74 -5.54 16.55
C CYS A 139 0.29 -5.14 16.87
N GLY A 140 -0.70 -5.66 16.15
CA GLY A 140 -2.08 -5.17 16.16
C GLY A 140 -2.29 -3.92 15.28
N ASP A 141 -3.55 -3.58 15.03
CA ASP A 141 -3.98 -2.37 14.28
C ASP A 141 -5.39 -1.94 14.68
N GLN A 142 -5.64 -1.74 15.97
CA GLN A 142 -6.97 -1.36 16.43
C GLN A 142 -7.41 0.05 16.00
N SER A 143 -6.48 0.94 15.67
CA SER A 143 -6.79 2.22 15.03
C SER A 143 -7.24 2.08 13.57
N GLY A 144 -7.05 0.91 12.96
CA GLY A 144 -7.34 0.65 11.55
C GLY A 144 -6.43 1.42 10.59
N THR A 145 -5.34 2.01 11.09
CA THR A 145 -4.44 2.85 10.30
C THR A 145 -3.64 2.04 9.29
N ILE A 146 -3.18 0.85 9.67
CA ILE A 146 -2.44 -0.05 8.78
C ILE A 146 -3.40 -0.69 7.78
N GLN A 147 -4.60 -1.06 8.23
CA GLN A 147 -5.66 -1.57 7.36
C GLN A 147 -6.09 -0.53 6.34
N ALA A 148 -6.27 0.73 6.72
CA ALA A 148 -6.58 1.82 5.79
C ALA A 148 -5.47 2.03 4.76
N LEU A 149 -4.20 1.85 5.15
CA LEU A 149 -3.08 1.89 4.22
C LEU A 149 -3.11 0.71 3.23
N ILE A 150 -3.40 -0.50 3.71
CA ILE A 150 -3.61 -1.69 2.86
C ILE A 150 -4.77 -1.49 1.88
N ASP A 151 -5.85 -0.84 2.33
CA ASP A 151 -7.03 -0.56 1.51
C ASP A 151 -6.71 0.50 0.44
N ASN A 152 -5.95 1.54 0.79
CA ASN A 152 -5.47 2.56 -0.15
C ASN A 152 -4.51 2.02 -1.21
N LEU A 153 -3.71 1.00 -0.88
CA LEU A 153 -2.89 0.26 -1.86
C LEU A 153 -3.74 -0.53 -2.87
N GLY A 154 -5.05 -0.67 -2.62
CA GLY A 154 -6.00 -1.29 -3.56
C GLY A 154 -5.68 -2.75 -3.82
N THR A 155 -5.89 -3.22 -5.05
CA THR A 155 -5.65 -4.62 -5.42
C THR A 155 -4.21 -4.91 -5.81
N CYS A 156 -3.31 -3.92 -5.77
CA CYS A 156 -1.93 -4.03 -6.31
C CYS A 156 -1.87 -4.57 -7.74
N ASN A 157 -2.99 -4.46 -8.45
CA ASN A 157 -3.12 -4.80 -9.85
C ASN A 157 -3.28 -3.47 -10.59
N PRO A 158 -2.66 -3.28 -11.77
CA PRO A 158 -3.04 -2.16 -12.61
C PRO A 158 -4.57 -2.21 -12.75
N THR A 159 -5.22 -1.08 -12.48
CA THR A 159 -6.66 -0.94 -12.65
C THR A 159 -7.00 -1.44 -14.04
N MET A 160 -7.68 -2.59 -14.08
CA MET A 160 -8.22 -3.14 -15.32
C MET A 160 -9.30 -2.17 -15.73
N THR A 161 -8.99 -1.36 -16.71
CA THR A 161 -9.96 -0.43 -17.22
C THR A 161 -10.95 -1.20 -18.10
N SER A 162 -12.25 -1.00 -17.86
CA SER A 162 -13.30 -1.42 -18.79
C SER A 162 -13.14 -0.72 -20.14
N GLY A 163 -13.26 -1.46 -21.24
CA GLY A 163 -13.21 -0.90 -22.58
C GLY A 163 -12.50 -1.77 -23.61
N THR A 164 -12.20 -1.18 -24.77
CA THR A 164 -11.59 -1.86 -25.91
C THR A 164 -10.25 -1.23 -26.27
N LEU A 165 -9.22 -2.08 -26.33
CA LEU A 165 -7.94 -1.75 -26.94
C LEU A 165 -7.59 -2.83 -27.95
N SER A 166 -7.42 -2.46 -29.21
CA SER A 166 -7.20 -3.42 -30.29
C SER A 166 -6.51 -2.81 -31.51
N VAL A 167 -5.93 -3.66 -32.37
CA VAL A 167 -5.33 -3.25 -33.64
C VAL A 167 -5.27 -4.43 -34.61
N THR A 168 -5.33 -4.18 -35.91
CA THR A 168 -4.97 -5.15 -36.96
C THR A 168 -3.51 -4.92 -37.39
N ALA A 169 -2.63 -5.86 -37.07
CA ALA A 169 -1.23 -5.87 -37.50
C ALA A 169 -1.08 -6.75 -38.76
N GLY A 170 -0.93 -6.14 -39.93
CA GLY A 170 -0.97 -6.86 -41.20
C GLY A 170 -2.32 -7.54 -41.43
N THR A 171 -2.39 -8.87 -41.26
CA THR A 171 -3.64 -9.65 -41.31
C THR A 171 -4.08 -10.17 -39.94
N LEU A 172 -3.30 -9.92 -38.89
CA LEU A 172 -3.56 -10.42 -37.55
C LEU A 172 -4.39 -9.40 -36.77
N ASN A 173 -5.60 -9.77 -36.37
CA ASN A 173 -6.38 -8.98 -35.44
C ASN A 173 -5.92 -9.26 -34.00
N ILE A 174 -5.51 -8.21 -33.31
CA ILE A 174 -5.03 -8.25 -31.94
C ILE A 174 -6.06 -7.55 -31.07
N GLN A 175 -6.59 -8.29 -30.10
CA GLN A 175 -7.38 -7.75 -28.99
C GLN A 175 -6.50 -7.82 -27.75
N PHE A 176 -6.28 -6.68 -27.10
CA PHE A 176 -5.58 -6.64 -25.82
C PHE A 176 -6.60 -6.95 -24.71
N ILE A 177 -6.25 -7.90 -23.85
CA ILE A 177 -7.16 -8.52 -22.87
C ILE A 177 -7.01 -7.83 -21.53
N THR A 178 -5.77 -7.58 -21.12
CA THR A 178 -5.45 -6.83 -19.91
C THR A 178 -5.11 -5.42 -20.33
N ASN A 179 -6.05 -4.50 -20.13
CA ASN A 179 -5.94 -3.09 -20.51
C ASN A 179 -5.91 -2.22 -19.25
N SER A 180 -5.10 -1.17 -19.29
CA SER A 180 -5.03 -0.19 -18.21
C SER A 180 -4.81 1.19 -18.80
N ALA A 181 -5.58 2.17 -18.33
CA ALA A 181 -5.30 3.57 -18.55
C ALA A 181 -5.29 4.27 -17.18
N VAL A 182 -4.25 5.04 -16.90
CA VAL A 182 -4.03 5.68 -15.59
C VAL A 182 -3.57 7.11 -15.78
N LEU A 183 -4.24 8.05 -15.10
CA LEU A 183 -3.79 9.44 -15.02
C LEU A 183 -2.73 9.60 -13.94
N ASN A 184 -1.52 9.98 -14.35
CA ASN A 184 -0.43 10.32 -13.43
C ASN A 184 0.20 11.66 -13.83
N SER A 185 0.19 12.61 -12.90
CA SER A 185 0.86 13.91 -13.05
C SER A 185 0.50 14.68 -14.34
N GLY A 186 -0.77 14.59 -14.77
CA GLY A 186 -1.28 15.27 -15.97
C GLY A 186 -1.04 14.52 -17.29
N THR A 187 -0.58 13.27 -17.24
CA THR A 187 -0.42 12.39 -18.40
C THR A 187 -1.20 11.11 -18.20
N VAL A 188 -1.92 10.68 -19.23
CA VAL A 188 -2.63 9.40 -19.28
C VAL A 188 -1.70 8.36 -19.88
N PHE A 189 -1.36 7.35 -19.08
CA PHE A 189 -0.55 6.21 -19.48
C PHE A 189 -1.48 5.08 -19.89
N VAL A 190 -1.40 4.63 -21.14
CA VAL A 190 -2.22 3.52 -21.65
C VAL A 190 -1.33 2.32 -21.90
N THR A 191 -1.76 1.17 -21.40
CA THR A 191 -1.13 -0.13 -21.63
C THR A 191 -2.17 -1.18 -22.00
N GLY A 192 -1.74 -2.15 -22.80
CA GLY A 192 -2.54 -3.31 -23.16
C GLY A 192 -1.68 -4.54 -23.33
N SER A 193 -2.18 -5.72 -22.94
CA SER A 193 -1.47 -6.98 -23.15
C SER A 193 -2.40 -8.13 -23.52
N ASN A 194 -1.87 -9.07 -24.30
CA ASN A 194 -2.48 -10.36 -24.56
C ASN A 194 -1.40 -11.44 -24.53
N THR A 195 -1.50 -12.29 -23.50
CA THR A 195 -0.61 -13.43 -23.26
C THR A 195 -1.32 -14.78 -23.40
N GLU A 196 -2.56 -14.78 -23.91
CA GLU A 196 -3.34 -16.00 -24.06
C GLU A 196 -2.81 -16.85 -25.22
N GLN A 197 -2.94 -18.18 -25.09
CA GLN A 197 -2.61 -19.13 -26.16
C GLN A 197 -1.15 -19.01 -26.67
N GLY A 198 -0.23 -18.53 -25.82
CA GLY A 198 1.17 -18.34 -26.18
C GLY A 198 1.45 -17.07 -26.99
N ALA A 199 0.45 -16.18 -27.15
CA ALA A 199 0.68 -14.83 -27.62
C ALA A 199 1.59 -14.08 -26.64
N ASN A 200 2.34 -13.12 -27.16
CA ASN A 200 3.13 -12.21 -26.36
C ASN A 200 3.03 -10.80 -26.96
N TYR A 201 1.85 -10.22 -26.83
CA TYR A 201 1.50 -8.92 -27.40
C TYR A 201 1.40 -7.87 -26.30
N PHE A 202 2.09 -6.74 -26.49
CA PHE A 202 2.00 -5.58 -25.59
C PHE A 202 1.90 -4.30 -26.41
N ILE A 203 1.17 -3.33 -25.88
CA ILE A 203 1.10 -1.96 -26.42
C ILE A 203 1.21 -0.99 -25.26
N GLU A 204 1.94 0.10 -25.47
CA GLU A 204 2.00 1.23 -24.54
C GLU A 204 2.07 2.54 -25.33
N PHE A 205 1.46 3.58 -24.78
CA PHE A 205 1.59 4.97 -25.23
C PHE A 205 1.12 5.94 -24.15
N GLU A 206 1.43 7.21 -24.33
CA GLU A 206 1.11 8.29 -23.42
C GLU A 206 0.34 9.41 -24.12
N VAL A 207 -0.62 10.03 -23.44
CA VAL A 207 -1.33 11.21 -23.94
C VAL A 207 -1.47 12.24 -22.81
N PRO A 208 -1.03 13.51 -22.99
CA PRO A 208 -1.27 14.56 -21.99
C PRO A 208 -2.77 14.73 -21.72
N GLU A 209 -3.19 14.84 -20.46
CA GLU A 209 -4.60 14.96 -20.08
C GLU A 209 -5.27 16.14 -20.81
N GLY A 210 -6.46 15.91 -21.36
CA GLY A 210 -7.20 16.89 -22.15
C GLY A 210 -6.72 17.06 -23.60
N ALA A 211 -5.58 16.49 -23.99
CA ALA A 211 -5.12 16.55 -25.38
C ALA A 211 -6.01 15.71 -26.29
N THR A 212 -6.50 16.34 -27.35
CA THR A 212 -7.32 15.73 -28.41
C THR A 212 -6.82 16.21 -29.77
N GLY A 213 -7.10 15.45 -30.82
CA GLY A 213 -6.67 15.76 -32.18
C GLY A 213 -5.74 14.69 -32.74
N VAL A 214 -5.09 15.05 -33.85
CA VAL A 214 -4.21 14.16 -34.62
C VAL A 214 -2.79 14.20 -34.06
N ASP A 215 -2.12 13.07 -34.04
CA ASP A 215 -0.72 12.89 -33.66
C ASP A 215 -0.38 13.40 -32.25
N VAL A 216 -1.26 13.11 -31.28
CA VAL A 216 -1.09 13.51 -29.87
C VAL A 216 -0.54 12.41 -28.96
N MET A 217 -0.57 11.13 -29.41
CA MET A 217 0.10 10.05 -28.69
C MET A 217 1.62 10.24 -28.70
N GLN A 218 2.23 9.99 -27.55
CA GLN A 218 3.66 10.03 -27.30
C GLN A 218 4.14 8.65 -26.84
N ASN A 219 5.44 8.40 -26.98
CA ASN A 219 6.09 7.20 -26.45
C ASN A 219 5.40 5.88 -26.88
N PHE A 220 4.82 5.86 -28.09
CA PHE A 220 4.14 4.67 -28.59
C PHE A 220 5.14 3.53 -28.83
N LYS A 221 4.82 2.35 -28.30
CA LYS A 221 5.55 1.10 -28.54
C LYS A 221 4.58 -0.07 -28.65
N LEU A 222 4.77 -0.89 -29.67
CA LEU A 222 4.03 -2.14 -29.87
C LEU A 222 5.02 -3.31 -29.85
N THR A 223 4.81 -4.28 -28.97
CA THR A 223 5.60 -5.52 -28.91
C THR A 223 4.78 -6.68 -29.44
N LEU A 224 5.27 -7.35 -30.48
CA LEU A 224 4.65 -8.56 -31.03
C LEU A 224 5.64 -9.72 -30.96
N ASN A 225 5.34 -10.73 -30.13
CA ASN A 225 6.16 -11.94 -29.98
C ASN A 225 7.64 -11.65 -29.71
N GLY A 226 7.92 -10.60 -28.92
CA GLY A 226 9.26 -10.15 -28.57
C GLY A 226 9.92 -9.18 -29.57
N GLY A 227 9.27 -8.83 -30.68
CA GLY A 227 9.72 -7.76 -31.56
C GLY A 227 9.07 -6.43 -31.20
N GLU A 228 9.87 -5.40 -30.94
CA GLU A 228 9.41 -4.04 -30.63
C GLU A 228 9.29 -3.19 -31.90
N PHE A 229 8.16 -2.51 -32.05
CA PHE A 229 7.84 -1.66 -33.19
C PHE A 229 7.54 -0.23 -32.72
N PHE A 230 8.07 0.74 -33.44
CA PHE A 230 7.95 2.17 -33.16
C PHE A 230 7.31 2.91 -34.35
N PRO A 231 6.65 4.06 -34.12
CA PRO A 231 6.06 4.86 -35.20
C PRO A 231 7.08 5.19 -36.31
N ASN A 232 6.69 5.01 -37.58
CA ASN A 232 7.46 5.47 -38.72
C ASN A 232 6.85 6.79 -39.26
N THR A 233 7.69 7.78 -39.52
CA THR A 233 7.30 9.13 -40.00
C THR A 233 8.01 9.52 -41.30
N ASP A 234 8.69 8.59 -41.97
CA ASP A 234 9.58 8.87 -43.09
C ASP A 234 8.94 8.52 -44.46
N GLY A 235 7.62 8.39 -44.56
CA GLY A 235 6.93 7.79 -45.72
C GLY A 235 5.59 8.42 -46.12
N PHE A 236 4.80 7.66 -46.91
CA PHE A 236 3.47 8.07 -47.40
C PHE A 236 2.32 7.48 -46.56
N ASP A 237 2.62 6.43 -45.78
CA ASP A 237 1.72 5.74 -44.87
C ASP A 237 2.25 5.87 -43.43
N ASP A 238 2.57 7.11 -43.04
CA ASP A 238 3.10 7.42 -41.72
C ASP A 238 2.16 6.93 -40.62
N PHE A 239 2.76 6.52 -39.50
CA PHE A 239 1.99 6.26 -38.30
C PHE A 239 1.25 7.54 -37.89
N THR A 240 -0.06 7.42 -37.72
CA THR A 240 -0.89 8.50 -37.21
C THR A 240 -1.82 7.99 -36.13
N ASN A 241 -2.19 8.88 -35.22
CA ASN A 241 -3.21 8.64 -34.22
C ASN A 241 -4.19 9.80 -34.18
N THR A 242 -5.39 9.55 -33.68
CA THR A 242 -6.39 10.58 -33.43
C THR A 242 -7.08 10.29 -32.11
N ILE A 243 -6.94 11.18 -31.14
CA ILE A 243 -7.65 11.12 -29.87
C ILE A 243 -8.88 12.02 -29.92
N THR A 244 -10.06 11.45 -29.73
CA THR A 244 -11.35 12.15 -29.75
C THR A 244 -11.85 12.53 -28.36
N VAL A 245 -11.50 11.73 -27.34
CA VAL A 245 -11.83 12.00 -25.93
C VAL A 245 -10.58 11.74 -25.12
N ASN A 246 -10.25 12.65 -24.20
CA ASN A 246 -9.21 12.44 -23.20
C ASN A 246 -9.51 13.27 -21.95
N SER A 247 -10.70 13.09 -21.39
CA SER A 247 -11.21 13.89 -20.28
C SER A 247 -12.36 13.17 -19.59
N GLY A 248 -12.63 13.52 -18.33
CA GLY A 248 -13.76 12.94 -17.60
C GLY A 248 -13.55 11.46 -17.26
N GLY A 249 -12.29 11.06 -17.10
CA GLY A 249 -11.89 9.68 -16.82
C GLY A 249 -12.09 8.72 -18.00
N ALA A 250 -11.91 9.21 -19.23
CA ALA A 250 -12.01 8.39 -20.43
C ALA A 250 -11.04 8.86 -21.53
N ILE A 251 -10.42 7.90 -22.22
CA ILE A 251 -9.61 8.08 -23.42
C ILE A 251 -10.22 7.29 -24.57
N GLN A 252 -10.49 7.98 -25.68
CA GLN A 252 -11.05 7.40 -26.89
C GLN A 252 -10.31 7.91 -28.12
N GLY A 253 -10.02 7.03 -29.06
CA GLY A 253 -9.30 7.38 -30.27
C GLY A 253 -8.97 6.20 -31.16
N THR A 254 -8.25 6.51 -32.24
CA THR A 254 -7.78 5.55 -33.22
C THR A 254 -6.29 5.72 -33.49
N PHE A 255 -5.65 4.68 -34.01
CA PHE A 255 -4.27 4.71 -34.46
C PHE A 255 -4.04 3.73 -35.62
N GLY A 256 -3.02 3.98 -36.43
CA GLY A 256 -2.67 3.14 -37.58
C GLY A 256 -1.51 3.71 -38.39
N GLY A 257 -1.16 3.05 -39.48
CA GLY A 257 -0.01 3.40 -40.33
C GLY A 257 1.20 2.49 -40.08
N ILE A 258 2.35 2.85 -40.65
CA ILE A 258 3.56 2.03 -40.60
C ILE A 258 4.27 2.18 -39.26
N VAL A 259 4.62 1.04 -38.66
CA VAL A 259 5.56 0.96 -37.54
C VAL A 259 6.78 0.14 -37.96
N THR A 260 7.94 0.52 -37.46
CA THR A 260 9.23 -0.08 -37.85
C THR A 260 9.94 -0.64 -36.63
N ARG A 261 10.51 -1.84 -36.79
CA ARG A 261 11.35 -2.47 -35.77
C ARG A 261 12.81 -2.02 -35.93
N LEU A 262 13.62 -2.17 -34.88
CA LEU A 262 15.04 -1.78 -34.88
C LEU A 262 15.90 -2.40 -35.99
N ASP A 263 15.48 -3.53 -36.56
CA ASP A 263 16.15 -4.18 -37.69
C ASP A 263 15.70 -3.65 -39.07
N GLY A 264 14.85 -2.62 -39.11
CA GLY A 264 14.32 -2.00 -40.32
C GLY A 264 13.12 -2.73 -40.93
N ALA A 265 12.53 -3.70 -40.24
CA ALA A 265 11.32 -4.37 -40.71
C ALA A 265 10.08 -3.50 -40.45
N ASP A 266 9.34 -3.21 -41.52
CA ASP A 266 8.10 -2.46 -41.46
C ASP A 266 6.87 -3.36 -41.27
N LEU A 267 5.90 -2.85 -40.53
CA LEU A 267 4.61 -3.47 -40.28
C LEU A 267 3.51 -2.41 -40.40
N ASN A 268 2.49 -2.71 -41.21
CA ASN A 268 1.32 -1.84 -41.32
C ASN A 268 0.30 -2.15 -40.22
N LEU A 269 -0.13 -1.11 -39.51
CA LEU A 269 -1.22 -1.16 -38.54
C LEU A 269 -2.49 -0.54 -39.13
N ALA A 270 -3.61 -1.21 -38.95
CA ALA A 270 -4.92 -0.71 -39.34
C ALA A 270 -5.92 -0.92 -38.21
N GLN A 271 -6.99 -0.11 -38.19
CA GLN A 271 -8.11 -0.27 -37.26
C GLN A 271 -7.66 -0.29 -35.79
N GLY A 272 -6.63 0.47 -35.43
CA GLY A 272 -6.27 0.67 -34.03
C GLY A 272 -7.38 1.44 -33.32
N ILE A 273 -7.83 0.92 -32.19
CA ILE A 273 -8.88 1.50 -31.35
C ILE A 273 -8.37 1.56 -29.92
N VAL A 274 -8.52 2.71 -29.28
CA VAL A 274 -8.49 2.87 -27.83
C VAL A 274 -9.84 3.43 -27.40
N ASP A 275 -10.49 2.77 -26.46
CA ASP A 275 -11.71 3.22 -25.79
C ASP A 275 -11.67 2.67 -24.37
N LEU A 276 -11.13 3.45 -23.43
CA LEU A 276 -10.81 3.04 -22.07
C LEU A 276 -11.20 4.16 -21.08
N GLU A 277 -11.67 3.79 -19.89
CA GLU A 277 -11.80 4.68 -18.72
C GLU A 277 -10.43 4.93 -18.01
N TYR A 278 -10.26 5.96 -17.18
CA TYR A 278 -9.05 6.15 -16.36
C TYR A 278 -9.27 7.08 -15.17
#